data_AF-A0A1H7I7R0-F1
#
_entry.id   AF-A0A1H7I7R0-F1
#
_cell.length_a   1.000
_cell.length_b   1.000
_cell.length_c   1.000
_cell.angle_alpha   90.00
_cell.angle_beta   90.00
_cell.angle_gamma   90.00
#
_symmetry.space_group_name_H-M   'P 1'
#
loop_
_entity.id
_entity.type
_entity.pdbx_description
1 polymer ?
#
loop_
_entity_poly.entity_id
_entity_poly.type
_entity_poly.pdbx_seq_one_letter_code
_entity_poly.pdbx_strand_id
1 'polypeptide(L)'
;MISQLANLNWISVSLAFVVYFLLGALWFTLLFSKQYKISLGRENETLQNNAPIFIVGPAICSLVITIVSAVLIYALNIHHLADALEFALVIGIGYLFANTVNIAINPNIPRPILYGIITGTYHLLGILIVSIILITMK
;
A
#
# COMPACT_ATOMS: atom_id res chain seq x y z
N MET A 1 -19.05 -9.34 8.41
CA MET A 1 -17.79 -8.67 7.99
C MET A 1 -17.90 -7.15 8.08
N ILE A 2 -18.77 -6.49 7.30
CA ILE A 2 -18.94 -5.01 7.35
C ILE A 2 -19.29 -4.49 8.76
N SER A 3 -20.05 -5.26 9.54
CA SER A 3 -20.37 -4.94 10.95
C SER A 3 -19.14 -4.74 11.85
N GLN A 4 -17.96 -5.24 11.46
CA GLN A 4 -16.72 -5.05 12.23
C GLN A 4 -16.24 -3.61 12.26
N LEU A 5 -16.72 -2.73 11.37
CA LEU A 5 -16.40 -1.29 11.41
C LEU A 5 -16.69 -0.66 12.78
N ALA A 6 -17.73 -1.13 13.49
CA ALA A 6 -18.07 -0.65 14.82
C ALA A 6 -17.11 -1.13 15.93
N ASN A 7 -16.33 -2.19 15.67
CA ASN A 7 -15.46 -2.84 16.64
C ASN A 7 -13.97 -2.51 16.45
N LEU A 8 -13.61 -1.78 15.39
CA LEU A 8 -12.22 -1.48 15.10
C LEU A 8 -11.62 -0.55 16.15
N ASN A 9 -10.37 -0.81 16.54
CA ASN A 9 -9.55 0.18 17.20
C ASN A 9 -9.15 1.28 16.20
N TRP A 10 -9.92 2.38 16.18
CA TRP A 10 -9.69 3.49 15.25
C TRP A 10 -8.38 4.24 15.46
N ILE A 11 -7.77 4.17 16.65
CA ILE A 11 -6.44 4.73 16.89
C ILE A 11 -5.40 3.90 16.12
N SER A 12 -5.49 2.58 16.21
CA SER A 12 -4.62 1.66 15.48
C SER A 12 -4.79 1.82 13.96
N VAL A 13 -6.03 1.89 13.47
CA VAL A 13 -6.34 2.15 12.04
C VAL A 13 -5.72 3.47 11.57
N SER A 14 -5.88 4.54 12.35
CA SER A 14 -5.35 5.87 11.99
C SER A 14 -3.83 5.88 11.94
N LEU A 15 -3.15 5.25 12.92
CA LEU A 15 -1.70 5.15 12.94
C LEU A 15 -1.19 4.31 11.76
N ALA A 16 -1.78 3.15 11.53
CA ALA A 16 -1.43 2.28 10.40
C ALA A 16 -1.56 3.01 9.06
N PHE A 17 -2.64 3.77 8.88
CA PHE A 17 -2.85 4.62 7.71
C PHE A 17 -1.75 5.68 7.55
N VAL A 18 -1.46 6.45 8.60
CA VAL A 18 -0.44 7.50 8.55
C VAL A 18 0.92 6.93 8.18
N VAL A 19 1.32 5.81 8.80
CA VAL A 19 2.60 5.16 8.50
C VAL A 19 2.64 4.67 7.06
N TYR A 20 1.57 4.06 6.56
CA TYR A 20 1.50 3.59 5.17
C TYR A 20 1.54 4.76 4.17
N PHE A 21 0.80 5.83 4.44
CA PHE A 21 0.81 7.01 3.58
C PHE A 21 2.19 7.69 3.54
N LEU A 22 2.83 7.87 4.68
CA LEU A 22 4.18 8.43 4.77
C LEU A 22 5.23 7.52 4.14
N LEU A 23 5.05 6.20 4.20
CA LEU A 23 5.89 5.26 3.46
C LEU A 23 5.84 5.56 1.97
N GLY A 24 4.67 5.88 1.40
CA GLY A 24 4.56 6.25 -0.01
C GLY A 24 5.39 7.49 -0.35
N ALA A 25 5.28 8.54 0.47
CA ALA A 25 6.10 9.74 0.30
C ALA A 25 7.60 9.41 0.36
N LEU A 26 8.04 8.68 1.39
CA LEU A 26 9.43 8.25 1.55
C LEU A 26 9.92 7.38 0.36
N TRP A 27 9.10 6.44 -0.08
CA TRP A 27 9.43 5.47 -1.12
C TRP A 27 9.66 6.12 -2.47
N PHE A 28 8.73 6.97 -2.92
CA PHE A 28 8.76 7.54 -4.26
C PHE A 28 9.53 8.85 -4.37
N THR A 29 9.79 9.55 -3.26
CA THR A 29 10.54 10.81 -3.28
C THR A 29 12.02 10.63 -2.89
N LEU A 30 12.34 9.65 -2.05
CA LEU A 30 13.70 9.44 -1.55
C LEU A 30 14.28 8.09 -1.96
N LEU A 31 13.66 6.97 -1.56
CA LEU A 31 14.29 5.64 -1.66
C LEU A 31 14.40 5.14 -3.11
N PHE A 32 13.34 5.28 -3.89
CA PHE A 32 13.22 4.72 -5.25
C PHE A 32 12.84 5.78 -6.29
N SER A 33 13.06 7.06 -6.00
CA SER A 33 12.71 8.19 -6.88
C SER A 33 13.27 8.03 -8.29
N LYS A 34 14.56 7.68 -8.41
CA LYS A 34 15.23 7.47 -9.70
C LYS A 34 14.63 6.29 -10.46
N GLN A 35 14.51 5.13 -9.81
CA GLN A 35 14.02 3.90 -10.42
C GLN A 35 12.55 4.05 -10.85
N TYR A 36 11.74 4.75 -10.06
CA TYR A 36 10.36 5.07 -10.39
C TYR A 36 10.29 5.93 -11.66
N LYS A 37 11.07 7.01 -11.76
CA LYS A 37 11.15 7.83 -12.98
C LYS A 37 11.60 7.04 -14.21
N ILE A 38 12.62 6.19 -14.05
CA ILE A 38 13.09 5.29 -15.10
C ILE A 38 11.97 4.35 -15.55
N SER A 39 11.17 3.83 -14.62
CA SER A 39 10.07 2.93 -14.94
C SER A 39 8.98 3.59 -15.81
N LEU A 40 8.83 4.91 -15.65
CA LEU A 40 7.93 5.77 -16.42
C LEU A 40 8.54 6.31 -17.71
N GLY A 41 9.82 6.03 -17.99
CA GLY A 41 10.54 6.63 -19.13
C GLY A 41 10.85 8.12 -18.96
N ARG A 42 10.86 8.62 -17.72
CA ARG A 42 11.00 10.05 -17.37
C ARG A 42 12.23 10.33 -16.53
N GLU A 43 13.31 9.59 -16.76
CA GLU A 43 14.52 9.60 -15.93
C GLU A 43 15.17 10.99 -15.80
N ASN A 44 15.08 11.81 -16.86
CA ASN A 44 15.67 13.14 -16.94
C ASN A 44 14.64 14.27 -16.73
N GLU A 45 13.44 13.92 -16.28
CA GLU A 45 12.35 14.87 -16.10
C GLU A 45 12.05 15.10 -14.61
N THR A 46 11.56 16.30 -14.32
CA THR A 46 10.82 16.56 -13.08
C THR A 46 9.39 16.10 -13.31
N LEU A 47 8.93 15.13 -12.52
CA LEU A 47 7.56 14.66 -12.59
C LEU A 47 6.63 15.81 -12.17
N GLN A 48 5.67 16.16 -13.03
CA GLN A 48 4.69 17.21 -12.77
C GLN A 48 3.59 16.67 -11.86
N ASN A 49 3.80 16.79 -10.54
CA ASN A 49 2.95 16.18 -9.53
C ASN A 49 2.17 17.23 -8.72
N ASN A 50 2.03 18.45 -9.25
CA ASN A 50 1.50 19.59 -8.49
C ASN A 50 -0.02 19.52 -8.28
N ALA A 51 -0.72 18.66 -9.04
CA ALA A 51 -2.15 18.47 -8.87
C ALA A 51 -2.45 17.70 -7.56
N PRO A 52 -3.45 18.12 -6.75
CA PRO A 52 -3.75 17.49 -5.46
C PRO A 52 -4.00 15.98 -5.53
N ILE A 53 -4.48 15.47 -6.66
CA ILE A 53 -4.75 14.05 -6.87
C ILE A 53 -3.51 13.16 -6.67
N PHE A 54 -2.30 13.67 -6.93
CA PHE A 54 -1.06 12.91 -6.75
C PHE A 54 -0.64 12.73 -5.29
N ILE A 55 -1.32 13.41 -4.35
CA ILE A 55 -1.10 13.29 -2.91
C ILE A 55 -2.36 12.72 -2.24
N VAL A 56 -3.51 13.36 -2.46
CA VAL A 56 -4.80 12.99 -1.85
C VAL A 56 -5.31 11.65 -2.39
N GLY A 57 -5.10 11.36 -3.67
CA GLY A 57 -5.51 10.08 -4.27
C GLY A 57 -4.85 8.89 -3.58
N PRO A 58 -3.49 8.83 -3.53
CA PRO A 58 -2.79 7.79 -2.78
C PRO A 58 -3.17 7.72 -1.30
N ALA A 59 -3.42 8.86 -0.64
CA ALA A 59 -3.87 8.88 0.75
C ALA A 59 -5.24 8.21 0.93
N ILE A 60 -6.23 8.53 0.09
CA ILE A 60 -7.55 7.89 0.16
C ILE A 60 -7.43 6.39 -0.13
N CYS A 61 -6.64 6.01 -1.14
CA CYS A 61 -6.41 4.60 -1.46
C CYS A 61 -5.78 3.83 -0.30
N SER A 62 -4.74 4.39 0.35
CA SER A 62 -4.09 3.73 1.49
C SER A 62 -4.99 3.69 2.73
N LEU A 63 -5.85 4.69 2.93
CA LEU A 63 -6.87 4.67 3.99
C LEU A 63 -7.88 3.54 3.76
N VAL A 64 -8.42 3.42 2.55
CA VAL A 64 -9.37 2.35 2.20
C VAL A 64 -8.74 0.97 2.37
N ILE A 65 -7.50 0.77 1.88
CA ILE A 65 -6.77 -0.48 2.06
C ILE A 65 -6.59 -0.80 3.56
N THR A 66 -6.20 0.19 4.36
CA THR A 66 -6.01 0.03 5.81
C THR A 66 -7.31 -0.39 6.51
N ILE A 67 -8.42 0.30 6.24
CA ILE A 67 -9.74 0.00 6.84
C ILE A 67 -10.19 -1.41 6.46
N VAL A 68 -10.10 -1.78 5.18
CA VAL A 68 -10.49 -3.12 4.71
C VAL A 68 -9.64 -4.20 5.37
N SER A 69 -8.33 -3.95 5.53
CA SER A 69 -7.42 -4.87 6.20
C SER A 69 -7.77 -5.07 7.66
N ALA A 70 -8.10 -4.00 8.38
CA ALA A 70 -8.58 -4.08 9.75
C ALA A 70 -9.89 -4.88 9.84
N VAL A 71 -10.87 -4.60 8.96
CA VAL A 71 -12.12 -5.37 8.91
C VAL A 71 -11.87 -6.86 8.69
N LEU A 72 -10.96 -7.23 7.78
CA LEU A 72 -10.61 -8.62 7.50
C LEU A 72 -9.89 -9.27 8.69
N ILE A 73 -8.93 -8.58 9.32
CA ILE A 73 -8.22 -9.07 10.51
C ILE A 73 -9.19 -9.35 11.67
N TYR A 74 -10.20 -8.51 11.87
CA TYR A 74 -11.24 -8.76 12.87
C TYR A 74 -12.18 -9.88 12.44
N ALA A 75 -12.64 -9.89 11.19
CA ALA A 75 -13.60 -10.89 10.70
C ALA A 75 -13.03 -12.30 10.61
N LEU A 76 -11.73 -12.43 10.33
CA LEU A 76 -11.00 -13.70 10.26
C LEU A 76 -10.46 -14.16 11.62
N ASN A 77 -10.69 -13.39 12.69
CA ASN A 77 -10.16 -13.66 14.03
C ASN A 77 -8.63 -13.85 14.03
N ILE A 78 -7.90 -12.99 13.30
CA ILE A 78 -6.44 -12.98 13.34
C ILE A 78 -6.00 -12.31 14.64
N HIS A 79 -5.24 -13.03 15.47
CA HIS A 79 -4.80 -12.59 16.79
C HIS A 79 -3.29 -12.62 16.98
N HIS A 80 -2.57 -13.43 16.19
CA HIS A 80 -1.14 -13.61 16.35
C HIS A 80 -0.37 -12.94 15.21
N LEU A 81 0.86 -12.54 15.52
CA LEU A 81 1.74 -11.88 14.56
C LEU A 81 2.03 -12.79 13.35
N ALA A 82 2.22 -14.09 13.56
CA ALA A 82 2.47 -15.05 12.48
C ALA A 82 1.33 -15.06 11.45
N ASP A 83 0.09 -15.15 11.92
CA ASP A 83 -1.11 -15.13 11.05
C ASP A 83 -1.26 -13.78 10.34
N ALA A 84 -0.87 -12.68 10.99
CA ALA A 84 -0.86 -11.35 10.39
C ALA A 84 0.16 -11.22 9.27
N LEU A 85 1.34 -11.84 9.41
CA LEU A 85 2.36 -11.92 8.37
C LEU A 85 1.85 -12.74 7.20
N GLU A 86 1.23 -13.90 7.46
CA GLU A 86 0.61 -14.73 6.42
C GLU A 86 -0.48 -13.95 5.68
N PHE A 87 -1.38 -13.29 6.41
CA PHE A 87 -2.41 -12.42 5.84
C PHE A 87 -1.81 -11.33 4.93
N ALA A 88 -0.78 -10.63 5.41
CA ALA A 88 -0.11 -9.58 4.66
C ALA A 88 0.55 -10.12 3.38
N LEU A 89 1.15 -11.32 3.42
CA LEU A 89 1.73 -11.96 2.25
C LEU A 89 0.66 -12.39 1.24
N VAL A 90 -0.41 -13.05 1.70
CA VAL A 90 -1.49 -13.54 0.83
C VAL A 90 -2.21 -12.37 0.15
N ILE A 91 -2.66 -11.38 0.93
CA ILE A 91 -3.39 -10.22 0.39
C ILE A 91 -2.45 -9.27 -0.34
N GLY A 92 -1.25 -9.03 0.21
CA GLY A 92 -0.27 -8.14 -0.37
C GLY A 92 0.28 -8.64 -1.70
N ILE A 93 0.57 -9.94 -1.84
CA ILE A 93 1.02 -10.50 -3.11
C ILE A 93 -0.17 -10.69 -4.06
N GLY A 94 -1.21 -11.37 -3.59
CA GLY A 94 -2.32 -11.82 -4.42
C GLY A 94 -3.20 -10.69 -4.96
N TYR A 95 -3.47 -9.66 -4.15
CA TYR A 95 -4.33 -8.55 -4.56
C TYR A 95 -3.59 -7.26 -4.81
N LEU A 96 -2.62 -6.87 -3.98
CA LEU A 96 -1.97 -5.57 -4.16
C LEU A 96 -0.88 -5.63 -5.22
N PHE A 97 0.17 -6.43 -5.01
CA PHE A 97 1.31 -6.55 -5.92
C PHE A 97 0.87 -7.04 -7.31
N ALA A 98 0.12 -8.13 -7.39
CA ALA A 98 -0.33 -8.69 -8.67
C ALA A 98 -1.18 -7.70 -9.46
N ASN A 99 -2.12 -7.00 -8.81
CA ASN A 99 -2.94 -5.99 -9.48
C ASN A 99 -2.10 -4.78 -9.92
N THR A 100 -1.12 -4.34 -9.11
CA THR A 100 -0.20 -3.28 -9.53
C THR A 100 0.59 -3.68 -10.77
N VAL A 101 1.13 -4.90 -10.82
CA VAL A 101 1.82 -5.42 -12.01
C VAL A 101 0.88 -5.47 -13.21
N ASN A 102 -0.35 -5.97 -13.02
CA ASN A 102 -1.34 -6.04 -14.09
C ASN A 102 -1.68 -4.64 -14.66
N ILE A 103 -1.92 -3.65 -13.80
CA ILE A 103 -2.12 -2.25 -14.20
C ILE A 103 -0.88 -1.70 -14.91
N ALA A 104 0.31 -2.09 -14.45
CA ALA A 104 1.57 -1.66 -15.04
C ALA A 104 1.77 -2.19 -16.46
N ILE A 105 1.23 -3.37 -16.80
CA ILE A 105 1.21 -3.96 -18.15
C ILE A 105 0.25 -3.14 -19.03
N ASN A 106 0.67 -1.92 -19.32
CA ASN A 106 -0.05 -0.91 -20.07
C ASN A 106 0.90 -0.36 -21.14
N PRO A 107 0.46 -0.18 -22.39
CA PRO A 107 1.29 0.39 -23.47
C PRO A 107 1.94 1.74 -23.14
N ASN A 108 1.38 2.49 -22.19
CA ASN A 108 1.88 3.80 -21.77
C ASN A 108 2.95 3.75 -20.67
N ILE A 109 3.27 2.57 -20.12
CA ILE A 109 4.32 2.39 -19.11
C ILE A 109 5.50 1.70 -19.78
N PRO A 110 6.61 2.41 -20.08
CA PRO A 110 7.72 1.88 -20.88
C PRO A 110 8.44 0.68 -20.26
N ARG A 111 8.49 0.59 -18.93
CA ARG A 111 9.11 -0.53 -18.21
C ARG A 111 8.11 -1.12 -17.20
N PRO A 112 7.10 -1.86 -17.68
CA PRO A 112 5.95 -2.27 -16.88
C PRO A 112 6.34 -3.15 -15.70
N ILE A 113 7.28 -4.09 -15.90
CA ILE A 113 7.76 -4.98 -14.85
C ILE A 113 8.53 -4.21 -13.76
N LEU A 114 9.36 -3.24 -14.16
CA LEU A 114 10.09 -2.41 -13.19
C LEU A 114 9.13 -1.55 -12.36
N TYR A 115 8.14 -0.94 -13.00
CA TYR A 115 7.09 -0.20 -12.29
C TYR A 115 6.34 -1.13 -11.33
N GLY A 116 5.93 -2.30 -11.81
CA GLY A 116 5.22 -3.31 -11.03
C GLY A 116 6.00 -3.75 -9.79
N ILE A 117 7.31 -3.99 -9.91
CA ILE A 117 8.17 -4.33 -8.77
C ILE A 117 8.25 -3.15 -7.78
N ILE A 118 8.57 -1.94 -8.24
CA ILE A 118 8.75 -0.79 -7.35
C ILE A 118 7.46 -0.45 -6.60
N THR A 119 6.35 -0.34 -7.33
CA THR A 119 5.06 0.10 -6.78
C THR A 119 4.36 -1.04 -6.07
N GLY A 120 4.43 -2.26 -6.60
CA GLY A 120 3.83 -3.44 -5.99
C GLY A 120 4.51 -3.78 -4.66
N THR A 121 5.85 -3.75 -4.60
CA THR A 121 6.58 -4.01 -3.34
C THR A 121 6.33 -2.92 -2.31
N TYR A 122 6.14 -1.66 -2.74
CA TYR A 122 5.67 -0.60 -1.84
C TYR A 122 4.33 -0.99 -1.18
N HIS A 123 3.36 -1.45 -1.97
CA HIS A 123 2.07 -1.85 -1.40
C HIS A 123 2.18 -3.09 -0.51
N LEU A 124 3.00 -4.07 -0.87
CA LEU A 124 3.27 -5.26 -0.05
C LEU A 124 3.91 -4.90 1.30
N LEU A 125 4.93 -4.03 1.30
CA LEU A 125 5.54 -3.57 2.54
C LEU A 125 4.57 -2.72 3.38
N GLY A 126 3.78 -1.89 2.71
CA GLY A 126 2.74 -1.11 3.36
C GLY A 126 1.71 -1.97 4.09
N ILE A 127 1.17 -3.01 3.43
CA ILE A 127 0.20 -3.90 4.06
C ILE A 127 0.81 -4.76 5.17
N LEU A 128 2.10 -5.10 5.06
CA LEU A 128 2.85 -5.75 6.13
C LEU A 128 2.90 -4.87 7.38
N ILE A 129 3.30 -3.61 7.23
CA ILE A 129 3.37 -2.65 8.34
C ILE A 129 1.98 -2.40 8.94
N VAL A 130 0.97 -2.21 8.09
CA VAL A 130 -0.43 -2.05 8.52
C VAL A 130 -0.87 -3.25 9.36
N SER A 131 -0.63 -4.49 8.89
CA SER A 131 -1.06 -5.71 9.59
C SER A 131 -0.36 -5.87 10.94
N ILE A 132 0.93 -5.51 11.01
CA ILE A 132 1.69 -5.52 12.27
C ILE A 132 1.09 -4.52 13.26
N ILE A 133 0.89 -3.26 12.87
CA ILE A 133 0.33 -2.21 13.74
C ILE A 133 -1.08 -2.60 14.22
N LEU A 134 -1.92 -3.09 13.31
CA LEU A 134 -3.29 -3.50 13.64
C LEU A 134 -3.35 -4.61 14.67
N ILE A 135 -2.40 -5.55 14.66
CA ILE A 135 -2.37 -6.69 15.58
C ILE A 135 -1.70 -6.36 16.91
N THR A 136 -0.64 -5.56 16.91
CA THR A 136 0.04 -5.16 18.15
C THR A 136 -0.79 -4.18 18.98
N MET A 137 -1.74 -3.48 18.36
CA MET A 137 -2.61 -2.49 18.99
C MET A 137 -4.10 -2.84 18.88
N LYS A 138 -4.45 -4.11 18.64
CA LYS A 138 -5.83 -4.56 18.43
C LYS A 138 -6.71 -4.39 19.67
#